data_AF-A0A7R8Z067-F1
#
_entry.id   AF-A0A7R8Z067-F1
#
_cell.length_a   1.000
_cell.length_b   1.000
_cell.length_c   1.000
_cell.angle_alpha   90.00
_cell.angle_beta   90.00
_cell.angle_gamma   90.00
#
_symmetry.space_group_name_H-M   'P 1'
#
loop_
_entity.id
_entity.type
_entity.pdbx_description
1 polymer ?
#
loop_
_entity_poly.entity_id
_entity_poly.type
_entity_poly.pdbx_seq_one_letter_code
_entity_poly.pdbx_strand_id
1 'polypeptide(L)'
;MGSKSVALIAAILIISILTSTKVTAQGPFGIIKNLLQENVAGNPVIHQKSEYDFDPEVAKKRRQLFYETHGYRAEKFIERIGVGIDGQEDERRVEQSYRDQGRLNGEHFINFP
;
A
#
# COMPACT_ATOMS: atom_id res chain seq x y z
N MET A 1 13.13 -15.88 54.32
CA MET A 1 11.80 -16.23 53.77
C MET A 1 11.60 -17.72 53.92
N GLY A 2 10.54 -18.18 54.58
CA GLY A 2 10.29 -19.61 54.80
C GLY A 2 9.96 -20.33 53.48
N SER A 3 10.30 -21.62 53.37
CA SER A 3 10.03 -22.44 52.18
C SER A 3 8.56 -22.40 51.74
N LYS A 4 7.65 -22.28 52.71
CA LYS A 4 6.20 -22.12 52.48
C LYS A 4 5.84 -20.83 51.75
N SER A 5 6.53 -19.73 52.06
CA SER A 5 6.33 -18.43 51.39
C SER A 5 6.82 -18.45 49.95
N VAL A 6 7.94 -19.15 49.69
CA VAL A 6 8.47 -19.31 48.31
C VAL A 6 7.54 -20.19 47.47
N ALA A 7 7.03 -21.29 48.02
CA ALA A 7 6.07 -22.15 47.34
C ALA A 7 4.76 -21.42 47.00
N LEU A 8 4.29 -20.55 47.91
CA LEU A 8 3.07 -19.78 47.71
C LEU A 8 3.24 -18.71 46.63
N ILE A 9 4.39 -18.03 46.59
CA ILE A 9 4.71 -17.07 45.52
C ILE A 9 4.84 -17.78 44.17
N ALA A 10 5.50 -18.94 44.13
CA ALA A 10 5.61 -19.74 42.91
C ALA A 10 4.24 -20.22 42.40
N ALA A 11 3.35 -20.66 43.30
CA ALA A 11 1.99 -21.05 42.94
C ALA A 11 1.19 -19.88 42.35
N ILE A 12 1.30 -18.69 42.94
CA ILE A 12 0.63 -17.48 42.42
C ILE A 12 1.17 -17.09 41.05
N LEU A 13 2.48 -17.16 40.84
CA LEU A 13 3.11 -16.89 39.54
C LEU A 13 2.63 -17.89 38.47
N ILE A 14 2.56 -19.18 38.80
CA ILE A 14 2.08 -20.22 37.88
C ILE A 14 0.61 -19.96 37.50
N ILE A 15 -0.25 -19.63 38.46
CA ILE A 15 -1.66 -19.31 38.21
C ILE A 15 -1.81 -18.02 37.38
N SER A 16 -0.96 -17.02 37.61
CA SER A 16 -0.94 -15.78 36.82
C SER A 16 -0.51 -16.01 35.37
N ILE A 17 0.42 -16.93 35.12
CA ILE A 17 0.85 -17.30 33.77
C ILE A 17 -0.26 -18.09 33.05
N LEU A 18 -0.90 -19.04 33.73
CA LEU A 18 -2.02 -19.84 33.20
C LEU A 18 -3.26 -18.99 32.86
N THR A 19 -3.49 -17.89 33.59
CA THR A 19 -4.62 -16.97 33.33
C THR A 19 -4.30 -15.91 32.26
N SER A 20 -3.02 -15.72 31.91
CA SER A 20 -2.59 -14.78 30.87
C SER A 20 -2.75 -15.34 29.46
N THR A 21 -2.81 -16.66 29.29
CA THR A 21 -3.27 -17.26 28.05
C THR A 21 -4.78 -17.09 27.98
N LYS A 22 -5.22 -15.98 27.38
CA LYS A 22 -6.54 -15.93 26.77
C LYS A 22 -6.55 -16.98 25.67
N VAL A 23 -6.81 -18.23 26.03
CA VAL A 23 -7.39 -19.19 25.10
C VAL A 23 -8.73 -18.56 24.77
N THR A 24 -8.74 -17.74 23.73
CA THR A 24 -9.95 -17.33 23.06
C THR A 24 -10.60 -18.66 22.71
N ALA A 25 -11.54 -19.11 23.52
CA ALA A 25 -12.35 -20.29 23.28
C ALA A 25 -13.29 -19.94 22.11
N GLN A 26 -12.67 -19.72 20.96
CA GLN A 26 -13.29 -19.67 19.67
C GLN A 26 -13.57 -21.14 19.39
N GLY A 27 -14.79 -21.57 19.69
CA GLY A 27 -15.29 -22.87 19.26
C GLY A 27 -15.10 -23.06 17.74
N PRO A 28 -15.51 -24.20 17.17
CA PRO A 28 -15.24 -24.52 15.75
C PRO A 28 -15.58 -23.39 14.78
N PHE A 29 -16.62 -22.61 15.09
CA PHE A 29 -17.01 -21.41 14.35
C PHE A 29 -15.96 -20.29 14.28
N GLY A 30 -15.22 -20.04 15.35
CA GLY A 30 -14.22 -18.98 15.37
C GLY A 30 -12.92 -19.38 14.68
N ILE A 31 -12.58 -20.67 14.67
CA ILE A 31 -11.49 -21.20 13.83
C ILE A 31 -11.83 -21.02 12.35
N ILE A 32 -13.04 -21.41 11.94
CA ILE A 32 -13.50 -21.24 10.55
C ILE A 32 -13.54 -19.75 10.16
N LYS A 33 -14.05 -18.90 11.05
CA LYS A 33 -14.09 -17.45 10.82
C LYS A 33 -12.69 -16.87 10.62
N ASN A 34 -11.72 -17.24 11.46
CA ASN A 34 -10.36 -16.74 11.35
C ASN A 34 -9.69 -17.24 10.06
N LEU A 35 -9.83 -18.53 9.72
CA LEU A 35 -9.29 -19.07 8.47
C LEU A 35 -9.90 -18.39 7.24
N LEU A 36 -11.21 -18.15 7.23
CA LEU A 36 -11.86 -17.43 6.12
C LEU A 36 -11.40 -15.97 6.06
N GLN A 37 -11.31 -15.27 7.19
CA GLN A 37 -10.85 -13.88 7.21
C GLN A 37 -9.40 -13.75 6.74
N GLU A 38 -8.50 -14.63 7.19
CA GLU A 38 -7.09 -14.61 6.81
C GLU A 38 -6.88 -14.93 5.33
N ASN A 39 -7.69 -15.82 4.74
CA ASN A 39 -7.56 -16.18 3.33
C ASN A 39 -8.33 -15.25 2.37
N VAL A 40 -9.45 -14.67 2.79
CA VAL A 40 -10.28 -13.78 1.95
C VAL A 40 -9.82 -12.32 2.04
N ALA A 41 -9.48 -11.85 3.24
CA ALA A 41 -9.07 -10.46 3.47
C ALA A 41 -7.55 -10.28 3.62
N GLY A 42 -6.79 -11.38 3.70
CA GLY A 42 -5.38 -11.35 4.05
C GLY A 42 -5.18 -11.12 5.55
N ASN A 43 -4.01 -11.52 6.08
CA ASN A 43 -3.58 -11.00 7.38
C ASN A 43 -3.60 -9.46 7.28
N PRO A 44 -4.15 -8.71 8.25
CA PRO A 44 -4.08 -7.25 8.25
C PRO A 44 -2.61 -6.80 8.37
N VAL A 45 -1.87 -6.87 7.27
CA VAL A 45 -0.62 -6.16 7.07
C VAL A 45 -1.04 -4.70 7.01
N ILE A 46 -0.94 -4.09 8.18
CA ILE A 46 -1.18 -2.68 8.44
C ILE A 46 -0.62 -1.90 7.26
N HIS A 47 -1.49 -1.20 6.53
CA HIS A 47 -1.07 -0.38 5.41
C HIS A 47 0.05 0.54 5.92
N GLN A 48 1.25 0.42 5.36
CA GLN A 48 2.36 1.25 5.78
C GLN A 48 1.97 2.70 5.47
N LYS A 49 1.78 3.50 6.51
CA LYS A 49 1.59 4.94 6.35
C LYS A 49 2.92 5.51 5.88
N SER A 50 3.00 5.83 4.60
CA SER A 50 4.11 6.56 4.02
C SER A 50 3.75 8.04 3.99
N GLU A 51 4.45 8.84 4.77
CA GLU A 51 4.37 10.30 4.70
C GLU A 51 5.34 10.79 3.64
N TYR A 52 4.85 11.66 2.75
CA TYR A 52 5.65 12.32 1.73
C TYR A 52 5.61 13.83 2.01
N ASP A 53 6.78 14.44 2.09
CA ASP A 53 6.89 15.90 2.12
C ASP A 53 6.66 16.45 0.70
N PHE A 54 5.39 16.72 0.39
CA PHE A 54 4.99 17.25 -0.91
C PHE A 54 5.02 18.78 -0.89
N ASP A 55 6.09 19.36 -1.44
CA ASP A 55 6.13 20.78 -1.75
C ASP A 55 5.58 21.02 -3.18
N PRO A 56 4.40 21.68 -3.32
CA PRO A 56 3.80 21.93 -4.63
C PRO A 56 4.66 22.83 -5.53
N GLU A 57 5.48 23.71 -4.97
CA GLU A 57 6.35 24.61 -5.72
C GLU A 57 7.58 23.89 -6.26
N VAL A 58 8.09 22.88 -5.55
CA VAL A 58 9.18 22.02 -6.04
C VAL A 58 8.76 21.25 -7.29
N ALA A 59 7.53 20.74 -7.33
CA ALA A 59 7.02 20.04 -8.52
C ALA A 59 6.94 20.96 -9.75
N LYS A 60 6.52 22.22 -9.56
CA LYS A 60 6.49 23.23 -10.63
C LYS A 60 7.89 23.57 -11.14
N LYS A 61 8.86 23.79 -10.24
CA LYS A 61 10.25 24.11 -10.61
C LYS A 61 10.94 22.94 -11.31
N ARG A 62 10.70 21.71 -10.85
CA ARG A 62 11.26 20.49 -11.46
C ARG A 62 10.66 20.17 -12.83
N ARG A 63 9.45 20.64 -13.13
CA ARG A 63 8.85 20.50 -14.46
C ARG A 63 9.74 21.12 -15.55
N GLN A 64 10.27 22.32 -15.30
CA GLN A 64 11.16 22.98 -16.27
C GLN A 64 12.42 22.14 -16.51
N LEU A 65 13.10 21.71 -15.43
CA LEU A 65 14.28 20.85 -15.52
C LEU A 65 14.00 19.53 -16.26
N PHE A 66 12.82 18.94 -16.04
CA PHE A 66 12.39 17.72 -16.73
C PHE A 66 12.23 17.94 -18.23
N TYR A 67 11.61 19.04 -18.66
CA TYR A 67 11.52 19.39 -20.08
C TYR A 67 12.89 19.69 -20.69
N GLU A 68 13.77 20.40 -19.98
CA GLU A 68 15.14 20.67 -20.44
C GLU A 68 15.95 19.37 -20.61
N THR A 69 15.75 18.39 -19.73
CA THR A 69 16.49 17.12 -19.75
C THR A 69 15.96 16.15 -20.81
N HIS A 70 14.65 16.04 -20.98
CA HIS A 70 14.02 15.01 -21.83
C HIS A 70 13.49 15.57 -23.18
N GLY A 71 13.43 16.89 -23.33
CA GLY A 71 12.99 17.58 -24.53
C GLY A 71 11.60 17.15 -25.00
N TYR A 72 11.36 17.19 -26.30
CA TYR A 72 10.12 16.75 -26.95
C TYR A 72 9.70 15.31 -26.59
N ARG A 73 10.64 14.43 -26.23
CA ARG A 73 10.33 13.03 -25.89
C ARG A 73 9.78 12.86 -24.46
N ALA A 74 9.77 13.94 -23.67
CA ALA A 74 9.21 13.98 -22.33
C ALA A 74 7.76 13.47 -22.28
N GLU A 75 6.94 13.79 -23.28
CA GLU A 75 5.55 13.36 -23.35
C GLU A 75 5.42 11.84 -23.47
N LYS A 76 6.17 11.23 -24.38
CA LYS A 76 6.22 9.76 -24.53
C LYS A 76 6.79 9.06 -23.30
N PHE A 77 7.67 9.72 -22.57
CA PHE A 77 8.19 9.21 -21.31
C PHE A 77 7.14 9.23 -20.19
N ILE A 78 6.38 10.32 -20.05
CA ILE A 78 5.27 10.41 -19.10
C ILE A 78 4.19 9.38 -19.43
N GLU A 79 3.83 9.24 -20.72
CA GLU A 79 2.89 8.21 -21.19
C GLU A 79 3.36 6.81 -20.75
N ARG A 80 4.66 6.50 -20.94
CA ARG A 80 5.24 5.21 -20.53
C ARG A 80 5.18 4.98 -19.01
N ILE A 81 5.41 6.02 -18.20
CA ILE A 81 5.26 5.91 -16.74
C ILE A 81 3.82 5.54 -16.36
N GLY A 82 2.84 6.15 -17.05
CA GLY A 82 1.42 5.96 -16.76
C GLY A 82 0.82 4.62 -17.21
N VAL A 83 1.49 3.89 -18.11
CA VAL A 83 1.00 2.59 -18.61
C VAL A 83 1.56 1.38 -17.87
N GLY A 84 2.36 1.53 -16.80
CA GLY A 84 2.86 0.39 -16.00
C GLY A 84 3.96 -0.45 -16.67
N ILE A 85 4.53 -1.43 -15.94
CA ILE A 85 5.69 -2.26 -16.37
C ILE A 85 5.39 -3.76 -16.49
N ASP A 86 4.14 -4.16 -16.30
CA ASP A 86 3.71 -5.56 -16.28
C ASP A 86 3.49 -6.19 -17.68
N GLY A 87 3.78 -5.43 -18.74
CA GLY A 87 3.64 -5.87 -20.14
C GLY A 87 2.26 -5.62 -20.79
N GLN A 88 1.26 -5.14 -20.05
CA GLN A 88 -0.07 -4.79 -20.58
C GLN A 88 -0.15 -3.32 -21.05
N GLU A 89 0.95 -2.80 -21.61
CA GLU A 89 1.05 -1.37 -21.96
C GLU A 89 0.07 -0.99 -23.09
N ASP A 90 -0.11 -1.86 -24.08
CA ASP A 90 -0.93 -1.59 -25.27
C ASP A 90 -2.43 -1.52 -24.93
N GLU A 91 -2.94 -2.46 -24.13
CA GLU A 91 -4.33 -2.46 -23.66
C GLU A 91 -4.64 -1.18 -22.88
N ARG A 92 -3.76 -0.80 -21.95
CA ARG A 92 -3.92 0.43 -21.17
C ARG A 92 -3.79 1.69 -22.02
N ARG A 93 -2.92 1.71 -23.03
CA ARG A 93 -2.84 2.84 -23.97
C ARG A 93 -4.15 3.02 -24.74
N VAL A 94 -4.76 1.91 -25.16
CA VAL A 94 -6.06 1.93 -25.83
C VAL A 94 -7.16 2.44 -24.90
N GLU A 95 -7.23 1.95 -23.66
CA GLU A 95 -8.16 2.45 -22.64
C GLU A 95 -7.97 3.95 -22.34
N GLN A 96 -6.71 4.39 -22.25
CA GLN A 96 -6.38 5.80 -22.08
C GLN A 96 -6.87 6.63 -23.27
N SER A 97 -6.67 6.13 -24.50
CA SER A 97 -7.15 6.82 -25.71
C SER A 97 -8.68 6.98 -25.74
N TYR A 98 -9.43 5.96 -25.31
CA TYR A 98 -10.89 6.03 -25.21
C TYR A 98 -11.37 7.00 -24.14
N ARG A 99 -10.69 7.04 -22.98
CA ARG A 99 -11.01 7.97 -21.90
C ARG A 99 -10.74 9.42 -22.29
N ASP A 100 -9.65 9.65 -23.01
CA ASP A 100 -9.16 10.99 -23.33
C ASP A 100 -9.84 11.55 -24.61
N GLN A 101 -10.60 10.70 -25.31
CA GLN A 101 -11.48 11.07 -26.41
C GLN A 101 -12.48 12.16 -25.96
N GLY A 102 -12.41 13.34 -26.57
CA GLY A 102 -13.33 14.45 -26.33
C GLY A 102 -13.11 15.23 -25.02
N ARG A 103 -12.17 14.83 -24.16
CA ARG A 103 -11.85 15.58 -22.92
C ARG A 103 -10.80 16.66 -23.12
N LEU A 104 -10.02 16.58 -24.21
CA LEU A 104 -8.94 17.52 -24.57
C LEU A 104 -8.75 17.67 -26.11
N ASN A 105 -9.77 17.43 -26.94
CA ASN A 105 -9.67 17.49 -28.43
C ASN A 105 -8.49 16.72 -29.08
N GLY A 106 -7.83 15.80 -28.36
CA GLY A 106 -6.61 15.14 -28.86
C GLY A 106 -5.38 16.05 -28.94
N GLU A 107 -5.42 17.27 -28.41
CA GLU A 107 -4.25 18.15 -28.36
C GLU A 107 -3.42 17.88 -27.10
N HIS A 108 -2.53 16.90 -27.21
CA HIS A 108 -1.27 16.98 -26.48
C HIS A 108 -0.43 18.05 -27.17
N PHE A 109 -0.37 19.24 -26.56
CA PHE A 109 0.57 20.35 -26.84
C PHE A 109 1.08 20.40 -28.29
N ILE A 110 0.42 21.17 -29.17
CA ILE A 110 0.98 21.51 -30.47
C ILE A 110 2.39 22.08 -30.22
N ASN A 111 3.42 21.36 -30.65
CA ASN A 111 4.78 21.87 -30.71
C ASN A 111 4.75 23.18 -31.49
N PHE A 112 4.97 24.30 -30.82
CA PHE A 112 5.34 25.51 -31.52
C PHE A 112 6.75 25.31 -32.11
N PRO A 113 6.97 25.74 -33.38
CA PRO A 113 8.21 25.51 -34.11
C PRO A 113 9.44 26.12 -33.44
#